data_AF-A0A258UNC3-F1
#
_entry.id   AF-A0A258UNC3-F1
#
_cell.length_a   1.000
_cell.length_b   1.000
_cell.length_c   1.000
_cell.angle_alpha   90.00
_cell.angle_beta   90.00
_cell.angle_gamma   90.00
#
_symmetry.space_group_name_H-M   'P 1'
#
loop_
_entity.id
_entity.type
_entity.pdbx_description
1 polymer ?
#
loop_
_entity_poly.entity_id
_entity_poly.type
_entity_poly.pdbx_seq_one_letter_code
_entity_poly.pdbx_strand_id
1 'polypeptide(L)'
;NIDPLLLNGVLLIPTTVPNSTSCLGGGYGWFNYFNYKTGGTPNLAGGVVSEKLNTPAVGFNILYDQDRKPVVSVVESNDPTPHHLKNKDVAANSDASRETVYEKYDDGTYGRRSIWRELIK
;
A
#
# COMPACT_ATOMS: atom_id res chain seq x y z
N ASN A 1 5.49 -7.07 12.16
CA ASN A 1 4.79 -7.73 11.04
C ASN A 1 3.76 -6.74 10.54
N ILE A 2 3.57 -6.61 9.22
CA ILE A 2 2.56 -5.70 8.65
C ILE A 2 1.29 -6.49 8.42
N ASP A 3 0.17 -5.97 8.91
CA ASP A 3 -1.11 -6.64 8.76
C ASP A 3 -1.61 -6.54 7.30
N PRO A 4 -2.12 -7.64 6.72
CA PRO A 4 -2.80 -7.61 5.44
C PRO A 4 -4.03 -6.70 5.47
N LEU A 5 -4.33 -6.07 4.33
CA LEU A 5 -5.52 -5.22 4.18
C LEU A 5 -6.38 -5.67 3.00
N LEU A 6 -7.65 -5.94 3.25
CA LEU A 6 -8.65 -6.11 2.20
C LEU A 6 -9.24 -4.75 1.84
N LEU A 7 -9.04 -4.29 0.60
CA LEU A 7 -9.59 -3.04 0.09
C LEU A 7 -10.18 -3.25 -1.29
N ASN A 8 -11.44 -2.84 -1.48
CA ASN A 8 -12.13 -2.83 -2.78
C ASN A 8 -12.10 -4.17 -3.52
N GLY A 9 -12.08 -5.29 -2.79
CA GLY A 9 -12.00 -6.64 -3.35
C GLY A 9 -10.59 -7.09 -3.73
N VAL A 10 -9.55 -6.35 -3.33
CA VAL A 10 -8.14 -6.72 -3.45
C VAL A 10 -7.55 -6.93 -2.07
N LEU A 11 -6.93 -8.09 -1.87
CA LEU A 11 -6.19 -8.38 -0.65
C LEU A 11 -4.73 -7.95 -0.85
N LEU A 12 -4.30 -6.95 -0.07
CA LEU A 12 -2.94 -6.39 -0.07
C LEU A 12 -2.12 -7.07 1.03
N ILE A 13 -1.04 -7.74 0.65
CA ILE A 13 -0.22 -8.55 1.56
C ILE A 13 1.28 -8.31 1.32
N PRO A 14 1.91 -7.47 2.14
CA PRO A 14 3.35 -7.41 2.24
C PRO A 14 3.87 -8.72 2.85
N THR A 15 4.91 -9.29 2.24
CA THR A 15 5.59 -10.50 2.72
C THR A 15 7.10 -10.30 2.67
N THR A 16 7.82 -11.04 3.51
CA THR A 16 9.26 -10.96 3.62
C THR A 16 9.88 -12.32 3.32
N VAL A 17 10.87 -12.32 2.44
CA VAL A 17 11.72 -13.49 2.19
C VAL A 17 13.07 -13.23 2.88
N PRO A 18 13.38 -13.94 3.97
CA PRO A 18 14.63 -13.77 4.68
C PRO A 18 15.81 -14.24 3.81
N ASN A 19 16.96 -13.57 3.95
CA ASN A 19 18.21 -13.95 3.30
C ASN A 19 19.26 -14.27 4.38
N SER A 20 20.13 -15.25 4.11
CA SER A 20 21.22 -15.66 4.99
C SER A 20 22.50 -14.81 4.84
N THR A 21 22.53 -13.83 3.93
CA THR A 21 23.69 -12.94 3.77
C THR A 21 23.81 -11.97 4.96
N SER A 22 24.93 -12.07 5.69
CA SER A 22 25.29 -11.13 6.75
C SER A 22 25.31 -9.69 6.24
N CYS A 23 24.74 -8.76 7.02
CA CYS A 23 24.53 -7.33 6.72
C CYS A 23 23.31 -6.96 5.86
N LEU A 24 22.63 -7.91 5.22
CA LEU A 24 21.31 -7.72 4.58
C LEU A 24 20.19 -8.26 5.49
N GLY A 25 20.20 -7.84 6.76
CA GLY A 25 19.47 -8.48 7.87
C GLY A 25 17.95 -8.64 7.71
N GLY A 26 17.33 -8.12 6.64
CA GLY A 26 15.92 -8.30 6.33
C GLY A 26 15.61 -9.19 5.11
N GLY A 27 16.58 -9.53 4.26
CA GLY A 27 16.30 -10.13 2.96
C GLY A 27 15.58 -9.17 2.01
N TYR A 28 14.57 -9.64 1.27
CA TYR A 28 13.78 -8.82 0.36
C TYR A 28 12.28 -8.96 0.61
N GLY A 29 11.49 -8.01 0.11
CA GLY A 29 10.03 -8.00 0.23
C GLY A 29 9.31 -8.40 -1.04
N TRP A 30 8.09 -8.90 -0.90
CA TRP A 30 7.09 -8.93 -1.95
C TRP A 30 5.84 -8.23 -1.47
N PHE A 31 5.30 -7.33 -2.28
CA PHE A 31 3.99 -6.76 -2.08
C PHE A 31 3.00 -7.51 -2.97
N ASN A 32 2.20 -8.40 -2.38
CA ASN A 32 1.21 -9.19 -3.09
C ASN A 32 -0.13 -8.47 -3.10
N TYR A 33 -0.86 -8.58 -4.21
CA TYR A 33 -2.18 -8.02 -4.40
C TYR A 33 -2.99 -8.95 -5.30
N PHE A 34 -4.09 -9.50 -4.76
CA PHE A 34 -4.92 -10.44 -5.50
C PHE A 34 -6.40 -10.23 -5.21
N ASN A 35 -7.24 -10.61 -6.16
CA ASN A 35 -8.68 -10.61 -5.95
C ASN A 35 -9.03 -11.58 -4.82
N TYR A 36 -9.70 -11.11 -3.77
CA TYR A 36 -9.97 -11.93 -2.58
C TYR A 36 -10.87 -13.14 -2.84
N LYS A 37 -11.72 -13.09 -3.89
CA LYS A 37 -12.63 -14.20 -4.23
C LYS A 37 -11.92 -15.26 -5.07
N THR A 38 -11.10 -14.83 -6.02
CA THR A 38 -10.51 -15.74 -7.02
C THR A 38 -9.06 -16.13 -6.70
N GLY A 39 -8.39 -15.39 -5.82
CA GLY A 39 -6.95 -15.54 -5.57
C GLY A 39 -6.06 -15.13 -6.75
N GLY A 40 -6.66 -14.70 -7.87
CA GLY A 40 -5.97 -14.33 -9.09
C GLY A 40 -5.72 -12.83 -9.20
N THR A 41 -5.41 -12.39 -10.43
CA THR A 41 -5.21 -10.97 -10.72
C THR A 41 -6.43 -10.15 -10.24
N PRO A 42 -6.21 -9.06 -9.50
CA PRO A 42 -7.22 -8.01 -9.43
C PRO A 42 -7.44 -7.47 -10.85
N ASN A 43 -8.58 -6.83 -11.16
CA ASN A 43 -8.89 -6.34 -12.51
C ASN A 43 -7.94 -5.20 -12.95
N LEU A 44 -6.66 -5.51 -13.09
CA LEU A 44 -5.55 -4.66 -13.45
C LEU A 44 -5.07 -5.08 -14.82
N ALA A 45 -4.67 -4.10 -15.63
CA ALA A 45 -4.00 -4.38 -16.88
C ALA A 45 -2.70 -5.19 -16.62
N GLY A 46 -2.50 -6.26 -17.39
CA GLY A 46 -1.26 -7.05 -17.37
C GLY A 46 -1.22 -8.27 -16.45
N GLY A 47 -2.29 -8.57 -15.69
CA GLY A 47 -2.39 -9.85 -14.95
C GLY A 47 -1.41 -10.01 -13.78
N VAL A 48 -0.82 -8.91 -13.31
CA VAL A 48 0.19 -8.92 -12.24
C VAL A 48 -0.49 -9.08 -10.88
N VAL A 49 0.08 -9.93 -10.02
CA VAL A 49 -0.42 -10.23 -8.65
C VAL A 49 0.56 -9.89 -7.55
N SER A 50 1.79 -9.53 -7.89
CA SER A 50 2.85 -9.26 -6.92
C SER A 50 3.90 -8.33 -7.51
N GLU A 51 4.49 -7.50 -6.64
CA GLU A 51 5.64 -6.68 -6.96
C GLU A 51 6.79 -6.97 -5.98
N LYS A 52 8.00 -7.14 -6.51
CA LYS A 52 9.20 -7.34 -5.69
C LYS A 52 9.69 -5.99 -5.16
N LEU A 53 9.93 -5.94 -3.85
CA LEU A 53 10.57 -4.82 -3.17
C LEU A 53 12.06 -5.10 -2.99
N ASN A 54 12.87 -4.05 -2.82
CA ASN A 54 14.32 -4.20 -2.65
C ASN A 54 14.65 -4.77 -1.26
N THR A 55 13.92 -4.33 -0.25
CA THR A 55 13.97 -4.79 1.14
C THR A 55 12.55 -5.02 1.68
N PRO A 56 12.39 -5.63 2.87
CA PRO A 56 11.07 -5.81 3.46
C PRO A 56 10.34 -4.47 3.62
N ALA A 57 9.04 -4.46 3.32
CA ALA A 57 8.19 -3.36 3.72
C ALA A 57 8.15 -3.28 5.26
N VAL A 58 8.21 -2.06 5.80
CA VAL A 58 7.98 -1.77 7.23
C VAL A 58 6.60 -1.15 7.49
N GLY A 59 5.95 -0.66 6.43
CA GLY A 59 4.55 -0.25 6.45
C GLY A 59 4.08 0.12 5.04
N PHE A 60 2.76 0.28 4.89
CA PHE A 60 2.18 0.89 3.72
C PHE A 60 0.98 1.75 4.12
N ASN A 61 0.67 2.73 3.29
CA ASN A 61 -0.46 3.62 3.44
C ASN A 61 -1.33 3.55 2.19
N ILE A 62 -2.63 3.76 2.39
CA ILE A 62 -3.57 3.97 1.30
C ILE A 62 -3.81 5.47 1.19
N LEU A 63 -3.36 6.03 0.08
CA LEU A 63 -3.64 7.41 -0.32
C LEU A 63 -4.75 7.40 -1.36
N TYR A 64 -5.36 8.55 -1.63
CA TYR A 64 -6.34 8.70 -2.71
C TYR A 64 -5.84 9.75 -3.69
N ASP A 65 -5.94 9.48 -4.98
CA ASP A 65 -5.57 10.44 -6.02
C ASP A 65 -6.70 11.46 -6.29
N GLN A 66 -6.48 12.34 -7.28
CA GLN A 66 -7.46 13.37 -7.67
C GLN A 66 -8.80 12.76 -8.15
N ASP A 67 -8.77 11.53 -8.66
CA ASP A 67 -9.93 10.77 -9.13
C ASP A 67 -10.55 9.91 -8.02
N ARG A 68 -10.10 10.08 -6.76
CA ARG A 68 -10.55 9.34 -5.57
C ARG A 68 -10.29 7.83 -5.65
N LYS A 69 -9.29 7.42 -6.42
CA LYS A 69 -8.84 6.03 -6.49
C LYS A 69 -7.79 5.77 -5.43
N PRO A 70 -7.87 4.64 -4.71
CA PRO A 70 -6.87 4.29 -3.71
C PRO A 70 -5.54 3.93 -4.38
N VAL A 71 -4.47 4.60 -3.95
CA VAL A 71 -3.09 4.40 -4.37
C VAL A 71 -2.28 3.90 -3.17
N VAL A 72 -1.54 2.82 -3.38
CA VAL A 72 -0.66 2.25 -2.34
C VAL A 72 0.66 3.01 -2.30
N SER A 73 1.07 3.41 -1.10
CA SER A 73 2.40 3.97 -0.81
C SER A 73 3.11 3.07 0.20
N VAL A 74 4.26 2.52 -0.17
CA VAL A 74 5.04 1.56 0.62
C VAL A 74 6.28 2.24 1.18
N VAL A 75 6.65 1.86 2.40
CA VAL A 75 7.92 2.24 3.04
C VAL A 75 8.75 0.98 3.21
N GLU A 76 9.99 1.02 2.74
CA GLU A 76 10.94 -0.10 2.80
C GLU A 76 11.91 0.06 3.98
N SER A 77 12.44 -1.06 4.49
CA SER A 77 13.28 -1.05 5.69
C SER A 77 14.59 -0.26 5.57
N ASN A 78 15.10 -0.10 4.34
CA ASN A 78 16.35 0.62 4.04
C ASN A 78 16.13 2.06 3.56
N ASP A 79 14.89 2.45 3.27
CA ASP A 79 14.56 3.79 2.81
C ASP A 79 13.26 4.26 3.49
N PRO A 80 13.35 5.23 4.42
CA PRO A 80 12.17 5.74 5.10
C PRO A 80 11.26 6.57 4.18
N THR A 81 11.67 6.86 2.94
CA THR A 81 10.90 7.63 1.97
C THR A 81 9.79 6.76 1.37
N PRO A 82 8.51 7.12 1.57
CA PRO A 82 7.42 6.39 0.95
C PRO A 82 7.46 6.52 -0.58
N HIS A 83 7.23 5.42 -1.28
CA HIS A 83 7.12 5.40 -2.75
C HIS A 83 5.91 4.58 -3.19
N HIS A 84 5.50 4.75 -4.45
CA HIS A 84 4.40 3.99 -5.03
C HIS A 84 4.92 2.67 -5.60
N LEU A 85 4.07 1.65 -5.53
CA LEU A 85 4.24 0.45 -6.36
C LEU A 85 4.24 0.86 -7.84
N LYS A 86 4.96 0.10 -8.68
CA LYS A 86 4.98 0.31 -10.14
C LYS A 86 3.58 0.29 -10.71
N ASN A 87 2.72 -0.57 -10.19
CA ASN A 87 1.29 -0.52 -10.48
C ASN A 87 0.58 0.26 -9.35
N LYS A 88 0.33 1.54 -9.59
CA LYS A 88 -0.26 2.45 -8.60
C LYS A 88 -1.74 2.15 -8.30
N ASP A 89 -2.45 1.52 -9.26
CA ASP A 89 -3.91 1.32 -9.20
C ASP A 89 -4.28 -0.04 -8.59
N VAL A 90 -3.33 -0.75 -7.98
CA VAL A 90 -3.52 -2.12 -7.47
C VAL A 90 -4.68 -2.26 -6.49
N ALA A 91 -4.94 -1.22 -5.70
CA ALA A 91 -6.00 -1.22 -4.70
C ALA A 91 -7.33 -0.68 -5.23
N ALA A 92 -7.38 -0.16 -6.45
CA ALA A 92 -8.55 0.48 -7.04
C ALA A 92 -9.52 -0.53 -7.69
N ASN A 93 -9.08 -1.76 -7.98
CA ASN A 93 -9.88 -2.82 -8.63
C ASN A 93 -10.78 -2.28 -9.75
N SER A 94 -10.14 -1.78 -10.82
CA SER A 94 -10.67 -1.10 -12.02
C SER A 94 -11.61 0.10 -11.82
N ASP A 95 -12.54 0.09 -10.87
CA ASP A 95 -13.70 1.00 -10.82
C ASP A 95 -14.05 1.48 -9.39
N ALA A 96 -13.32 1.04 -8.37
CA ALA A 96 -13.70 1.32 -7.00
C ALA A 96 -13.15 2.67 -6.54
N SER A 97 -13.96 3.71 -6.72
CA SER A 97 -13.84 5.00 -6.04
C SER A 97 -14.45 4.91 -4.64
N ARG A 98 -13.79 5.51 -3.64
CA ARG A 98 -14.41 5.73 -2.31
C ARG A 98 -14.62 7.22 -2.11
N GLU A 99 -15.72 7.58 -1.47
CA GLU A 99 -15.85 8.89 -0.85
C GLU A 99 -14.76 9.00 0.23
N THR A 100 -13.96 10.05 0.16
CA THR A 100 -12.65 10.17 0.81
C THR A 100 -12.69 9.88 2.31
N VAL A 101 -11.68 9.16 2.85
CA VAL A 101 -11.44 9.09 4.32
C VAL A 101 -10.83 10.40 4.85
N TYR A 102 -10.28 11.23 3.97
CA TYR A 102 -9.66 12.50 4.31
C TYR A 102 -10.24 13.61 3.43
N GLU A 103 -10.95 14.54 4.04
CA GLU A 103 -11.47 15.74 3.37
C GLU A 103 -10.31 16.53 2.75
N LYS A 104 -10.52 16.98 1.52
CA LYS A 104 -9.63 17.91 0.83
C LYS A 104 -9.97 19.32 1.29
N TYR A 105 -9.02 20.00 1.92
CA TYR A 105 -9.20 21.39 2.30
C TYR A 105 -8.90 22.31 1.10
N ASP A 106 -9.41 23.55 1.15
CA ASP A 106 -9.27 24.55 0.09
C ASP A 106 -7.79 24.91 -0.20
N ASP A 107 -6.88 24.56 0.69
CA ASP A 107 -5.43 24.72 0.55
C ASP A 107 -4.75 23.59 -0.24
N GLY A 108 -5.52 22.61 -0.73
CA GLY A 108 -5.01 21.47 -1.50
C GLY A 108 -4.40 20.37 -0.66
N THR A 109 -4.46 20.44 0.67
CA THR A 109 -4.01 19.39 1.57
C THR A 109 -5.08 18.29 1.72
N TYR A 110 -4.62 17.05 1.86
CA TYR A 110 -5.47 15.90 2.17
C TYR A 110 -5.11 15.37 3.55
N GLY A 111 -6.08 15.35 4.47
CA GLY A 111 -5.98 14.65 5.74
C GLY A 111 -5.06 15.26 6.78
N ARG A 112 -5.63 15.72 7.89
CA ARG A 112 -4.84 15.97 9.11
C ARG A 112 -4.49 14.61 9.72
N ARG A 113 -3.19 14.30 9.82
CA ARG A 113 -2.72 13.11 10.55
C ARG A 113 -3.26 13.14 11.98
N SER A 114 -4.05 12.15 12.36
CA SER A 114 -4.33 11.87 13.78
C SER A 114 -3.10 11.19 14.39
N ILE A 115 -2.15 11.99 14.87
CA ILE A 115 -1.12 11.51 15.81
C ILE A 115 -1.69 11.59 17.24
N TRP A 116 -1.36 10.58 18.05
CA TRP A 116 -1.86 10.30 19.41
C TRP A 116 -1.60 11.38 20.50
N ARG A 117 -1.31 12.64 20.15
CA ARG A 117 -1.02 13.72 21.11
C ARG A 117 -1.96 14.93 21.08
N GLU A 118 -2.97 14.98 20.23
CA GLU A 118 -3.89 16.15 20.16
C GLU A 118 -5.31 15.90 20.71
N LEU A 119 -5.50 14.86 21.55
CA LEU A 119 -6.78 14.59 22.24
C LEU A 119 -6.65 14.60 23.77
N ILE A 120 -6.01 15.61 24.34
CA ILE A 120 -6.20 15.94 25.76
C ILE A 120 -6.55 17.43 25.85
N LYS A 121 -7.76 17.68 26.38
CA LYS A 121 -8.30 19.01 26.69
C LYS A 121 -7.53 19.67 27.82
#